data_AF-Q8MFC9-F1
#
_entry.id   AF-Q8MFC9-F1
#
_cell.length_a   1.000
_cell.length_b   1.000
_cell.length_c   1.000
_cell.angle_alpha   90.00
_cell.angle_beta   90.00
_cell.angle_gamma   90.00
#
_symmetry.space_group_name_H-M   'P 1'
#
loop_
_entity.id
_entity.type
_entity.pdbx_description
1 polymer ?
#
loop_
_entity_poly.entity_id
_entity_poly.type
_entity_poly.pdbx_seq_one_letter_code
_entity_poly.pdbx_strand_id
1 'polypeptide(L)' 'HHIHAFTIHVTVLILLKGVLFARSSRLIPDKANLGFRFPCDGPGRGGTCQVSAWDHVFLGLFWM' A
#
# COMPACT_ATOMS: atom_id res chain seq x y z
N HIS A 1 -25.19 -9.45 -5.30
CA HIS A 1 -24.88 -8.75 -4.03
C HIS A 1 -23.51 -9.14 -3.45
N HIS A 2 -23.20 -10.41 -3.21
CA HIS A 2 -21.92 -10.81 -2.58
C HIS A 2 -20.66 -10.42 -3.36
N ILE A 3 -20.68 -10.44 -4.70
CA ILE A 3 -19.53 -9.99 -5.51
C ILE A 3 -19.25 -8.49 -5.32
N HIS A 4 -20.29 -7.65 -5.31
CA HIS A 4 -20.11 -6.22 -5.03
C HIS A 4 -19.59 -5.96 -3.62
N ALA A 5 -20.08 -6.71 -2.62
CA ALA A 5 -19.54 -6.63 -1.27
C ALA A 5 -18.05 -7.01 -1.26
N PHE A 6 -17.67 -8.08 -1.95
CA PHE A 6 -16.29 -8.52 -2.05
C PHE A 6 -15.38 -7.45 -2.69
N THR A 7 -15.75 -6.89 -3.84
CA THR A 7 -14.93 -5.86 -4.52
C THR A 7 -14.75 -4.61 -3.66
N ILE A 8 -15.81 -4.16 -2.98
CA ILE A 8 -15.75 -3.03 -2.04
C ILE A 8 -14.81 -3.34 -0.86
N HIS A 9 -14.92 -4.53 -0.25
CA HIS A 9 -14.07 -4.89 0.88
C HIS A 9 -12.59 -4.99 0.49
N VAL A 10 -12.28 -5.50 -0.72
CA VAL A 10 -10.90 -5.54 -1.20
C VAL A 10 -10.37 -4.13 -1.49
N THR A 11 -11.17 -3.26 -2.09
CA THR A 11 -10.80 -1.85 -2.29
C THR A 11 -10.51 -1.16 -0.97
N VAL A 12 -11.39 -1.34 0.03
CA VAL A 12 -11.18 -0.81 1.40
C VAL A 12 -9.92 -1.40 2.02
N LEU A 13 -9.67 -2.71 1.89
CA LEU A 13 -8.47 -3.36 2.41
C LEU A 13 -7.19 -2.73 1.86
N ILE A 14 -7.13 -2.51 0.55
CA ILE A 14 -5.94 -1.93 -0.12
C ILE A 14 -5.70 -0.50 0.38
N LEU A 15 -6.73 0.34 0.38
CA LEU A 15 -6.62 1.75 0.78
C LEU A 15 -6.35 1.89 2.27
N LEU A 16 -7.05 1.13 3.12
CA LEU A 16 -6.86 1.18 4.57
C LEU A 16 -5.46 0.69 4.96
N LYS A 17 -4.95 -0.38 4.32
CA LYS A 17 -3.56 -0.81 4.49
C LYS A 17 -2.58 0.29 4.08
N GLY A 18 -2.82 0.97 2.96
CA GLY A 18 -1.99 2.08 2.50
C GLY A 18 -1.89 3.22 3.52
N VAL A 19 -3.02 3.58 4.15
CA VAL A 19 -3.10 4.62 5.18
C VAL A 19 -2.43 4.16 6.49
N LEU A 20 -2.80 3.00 7.03
CA LEU A 20 -2.31 2.52 8.33
C LEU A 20 -0.80 2.26 8.33
N PHE A 21 -0.23 1.84 7.19
CA PHE A 21 1.20 1.55 7.04
C PHE A 21 1.96 2.63 6.25
N ALA A 22 1.42 3.84 6.12
CA ALA A 22 2.07 4.95 5.43
C ALA A 22 3.32 5.45 6.18
N ARG A 23 3.25 5.51 7.52
CA ARG A 23 4.33 6.06 8.33
C ARG A 23 5.44 5.06 8.64
N SER A 24 5.09 3.81 8.87
CA SER A 24 6.05 2.74 9.15
C SER A 24 5.42 1.37 8.91
N SER A 25 6.27 0.36 8.76
CA SER A 25 5.90 -1.04 8.86
C SER A 25 7.04 -1.82 9.51
N ARG A 26 6.80 -3.09 9.87
CA ARG A 26 7.89 -3.97 10.31
C ARG A 26 8.98 -4.12 9.23
N LEU A 27 8.60 -4.06 7.95
CA LEU A 27 9.54 -4.16 6.82
C LEU A 27 10.33 -2.87 6.61
N ILE A 28 9.73 -1.69 6.77
CA ILE A 28 10.37 -0.37 6.58
C ILE A 28 9.96 0.52 7.76
N PRO A 29 10.75 0.57 8.84
CA PRO A 29 10.40 1.29 10.07
C PRO A 29 10.31 2.81 9.88
N ASP A 30 11.05 3.36 8.94
CA ASP A 30 11.24 4.78 8.68
C ASP A 30 10.54 5.26 7.39
N LYS A 31 9.49 4.56 6.97
CA LYS A 31 8.79 4.84 5.71
C LYS A 31 8.32 6.30 5.56
N ALA A 32 7.94 6.95 6.65
CA ALA A 32 7.56 8.36 6.67
C ALA A 32 8.66 9.29 6.10
N ASN A 33 9.94 8.94 6.27
CA ASN A 33 11.07 9.74 5.78
C ASN A 33 11.23 9.63 4.26
N LEU A 34 10.81 8.52 3.64
CA LEU A 34 10.79 8.34 2.19
C LEU A 34 9.64 9.12 1.52
N GLY A 35 8.69 9.58 2.32
CA GLY A 35 7.54 10.38 1.88
C GLY A 35 6.37 9.55 1.37
N PHE A 36 5.36 10.24 0.84
CA PHE A 36 4.11 9.60 0.38
C PHE A 36 4.28 8.80 -0.91
N ARG A 37 5.13 9.28 -1.84
CA ARG A 37 5.35 8.71 -3.17
C ARG A 37 6.83 8.47 -3.43
N PHE A 38 7.22 7.21 -3.48
CA PHE A 38 8.56 6.74 -3.80
C PHE A 38 8.47 5.32 -4.40
N PRO A 39 9.41 4.88 -5.26
CA PRO A 39 9.25 3.61 -5.98
C PRO A 39 9.46 2.36 -5.11
N CYS A 40 10.48 2.38 -4.25
CA CYS A 40 10.88 1.28 -3.38
C CYS A 40 11.94 1.76 -2.36
N ASP A 41 12.31 0.88 -1.42
CA ASP A 41 13.50 0.97 -0.54
C ASP A 41 14.58 -0.04 -1.00
N GLY A 42 14.75 -0.17 -2.33
CA GLY A 42 15.75 -1.06 -2.96
C GLY A 42 15.46 -2.57 -2.91
N PRO A 43 16.39 -3.41 -3.41
CA PRO A 43 16.25 -4.87 -3.46
C PRO A 43 16.50 -5.58 -2.13
N GLY A 44 16.91 -4.84 -1.09
CA GLY A 44 17.12 -5.40 0.25
C GLY A 44 15.83 -5.99 0.84
N ARG A 45 15.95 -6.74 1.93
CA ARG A 45 14.81 -7.34 2.68
C ARG A 45 13.89 -8.23 1.81
N GLY A 46 14.41 -8.79 0.71
CA GLY A 46 13.64 -9.62 -0.24
C GLY A 46 12.94 -8.86 -1.37
N GLY A 47 13.14 -7.53 -1.44
CA GLY A 47 12.50 -6.65 -2.42
C GLY A 47 11.38 -5.81 -1.79
N THR A 48 11.38 -4.51 -2.08
CA THR A 48 10.47 -3.52 -1.46
C THR A 48 9.71 -2.69 -2.50
N CYS A 49 9.45 -3.26 -3.67
CA CYS A 49 8.62 -2.63 -4.70
C CYS A 49 7.22 -2.32 -4.15
N GLN A 50 6.67 -1.17 -4.54
CA GLN A 50 5.27 -0.80 -4.28
C GLN A 50 4.87 -0.70 -2.79
N VAL A 51 5.83 -0.33 -1.94
CA VAL A 51 5.61 -0.18 -0.50
C VAL A 51 5.12 1.20 -0.09
N SER A 52 5.13 2.19 -0.99
CA SER A 52 4.68 3.55 -0.70
C SER A 52 3.16 3.63 -0.56
N ALA A 53 2.67 4.66 0.13
CA ALA A 53 1.23 4.88 0.24
C ALA A 53 0.61 5.25 -1.13
N TRP A 54 1.38 5.91 -2.01
CA TRP A 54 0.97 6.16 -3.40
C TRP A 54 0.73 4.87 -4.18
N ASP A 55 1.57 3.85 -4.01
CA ASP A 55 1.38 2.58 -4.71
C ASP A 55 0.09 1.86 -4.26
N HIS A 56 -0.38 2.11 -3.04
CA HIS A 56 -1.68 1.59 -2.60
C HIS A 56 -2.85 2.33 -3.25
N VAL A 57 -2.71 3.62 -3.54
CA VAL A 57 -3.69 4.34 -4.39
C VAL A 57 -3.68 3.76 -5.80
N PHE A 58 -2.49 3.56 -6.38
CA PHE A 58 -2.33 2.92 -7.69
C PHE A 58 -3.01 1.55 -7.75
N LEU A 59 -2.75 0.67 -6.78
CA LEU A 59 -3.39 -0.66 -6.71
C LEU A 59 -4.90 -0.56 -6.45
N GLY A 60 -5.33 0.40 -5.62
CA GLY A 60 -6.74 0.64 -5.31
C GLY A 60 -7.56 1.05 -6.53
N LEU A 61 -6.97 1.78 -7.49
CA LEU A 61 -7.62 2.18 -8.74
C LEU A 61 -8.01 1.00 -9.65
N PHE A 62 -7.33 -0.16 -9.55
CA PHE A 62 -7.69 -1.34 -10.33
C PHE A 62 -8.82 -2.18 -9.69
N TRP A 63 -9.14 -1.91 -8.41
CA TRP A 63 -10.15 -2.64 -7.65
C TRP A 63 -11.48 -1.89 -7.51
N MET A 64 -11.47 -0.58 -7.81
CA MET A 64 -12.63 0.30 -7.83
C MET A 64 -13.35 0.20 -9.17
#